data_AF-A0A9E2D3X5-F1
#
_entry.id   AF-A0A9E2D3X5-F1
#
_cell.length_a   1.000
_cell.length_b   1.000
_cell.length_c   1.000
_cell.angle_alpha   90.00
_cell.angle_beta   90.00
_cell.angle_gamma   90.00
#
_symmetry.space_group_name_H-M   'P 1'
#
loop_
_entity.id
_entity.type
_entity.pdbx_description
1 polymer ?
#
loop_
_entity_poly.entity_id
_entity_poly.type
_entity_poly.pdbx_seq_one_letter_code
_entity_poly.pdbx_strand_id
1 'polypeptide(L)' 'MKFDPAEEIDNEKAHAIIREIVTGGEFIVSNHAKARMMERGYSTHDVAHILIRGKITSKEFKDNTNNWAYDKRR' A
#
# COMPACT_ATOMS: atom_id res chain seq x y z
N MET A 1 18.78 7.56 -9.86
CA MET A 1 17.46 8.16 -10.12
C MET A 1 16.96 8.76 -8.81
N LYS A 2 16.52 10.01 -8.78
CA LYS A 2 15.94 10.62 -7.57
C LYS A 2 14.47 10.22 -7.53
N PHE A 3 14.03 9.53 -6.48
CA PHE A 3 12.62 9.17 -6.30
C PHE A 3 11.82 10.45 -6.03
N ASP A 4 10.79 10.69 -6.84
CA ASP A 4 9.83 11.78 -6.65
C ASP A 4 8.47 11.19 -6.22
N PRO A 5 8.04 11.37 -4.96
CA PRO A 5 6.76 10.86 -4.48
C PRO A 5 5.55 11.57 -5.08
N ALA A 6 5.74 12.73 -5.74
CA ALA A 6 4.68 13.48 -6.39
C ALA A 6 4.40 13.01 -7.82
N GLU A 7 5.37 12.34 -8.46
CA GLU A 7 5.21 11.80 -9.80
C GLU A 7 4.11 10.73 -9.81
N GLU A 8 3.07 10.95 -10.62
CA GLU A 8 2.04 9.95 -10.81
C GLU A 8 2.64 8.74 -11.54
N ILE A 9 2.56 7.59 -10.88
CA ILE A 9 2.89 6.31 -11.49
C ILE A 9 1.62 5.54 -11.87
N ASP A 10 1.71 4.75 -12.93
CA ASP A 10 0.64 3.84 -13.31
C ASP A 10 0.44 2.73 -12.26
N ASN A 11 -0.69 2.02 -12.37
CA ASN A 11 -1.05 0.99 -11.41
C ASN A 11 -0.12 -0.22 -11.45
N GLU A 12 0.49 -0.54 -12.59
CA GLU A 12 1.40 -1.69 -12.73
C GLU A 12 2.71 -1.42 -12.00
N LYS A 13 3.29 -0.23 -12.20
CA LYS A 13 4.48 0.27 -11.53
C LYS A 13 4.25 0.41 -10.02
N ALA A 14 3.11 0.98 -9.60
CA ALA A 14 2.73 1.04 -8.19
C ALA A 14 2.61 -0.36 -7.58
N HIS A 15 1.99 -1.30 -8.30
CA HIS A 15 1.85 -2.67 -7.83
C HIS A 15 3.20 -3.39 -7.72
N ALA A 16 4.12 -3.17 -8.65
CA ALA A 16 5.47 -3.72 -8.60
C ALA A 16 6.25 -3.23 -7.37
N ILE A 17 6.23 -1.92 -7.10
CA ILE A 17 6.89 -1.32 -5.93
C ILE A 17 6.30 -1.87 -4.63
N ILE A 18 4.96 -1.91 -4.51
CA ILE A 18 4.30 -2.45 -3.32
C ILE A 18 4.70 -3.92 -3.11
N ARG A 19 4.75 -4.72 -4.17
CA ARG A 19 5.14 -6.13 -4.07
C ARG A 19 6.58 -6.26 -3.58
N GLU A 20 7.52 -5.50 -4.16
CA GLU A 20 8.93 -5.51 -3.77
C GLU A 20 9.09 -5.21 -2.28
N ILE A 21 8.47 -4.11 -1.80
CA ILE A 21 8.51 -3.69 -0.39
C ILE A 21 7.95 -4.77 0.53
N VAL A 22 6.81 -5.38 0.19
CA VAL A 22 6.17 -6.37 1.08
C VAL A 22 6.92 -7.70 1.08
N THR A 23 7.61 -8.05 -0.02
CA THR A 23 8.36 -9.32 -0.11
C THR A 23 9.77 -9.26 0.45
N GLY A 24 10.45 -8.12 0.36
CA GLY A 24 11.88 -8.01 0.70
C GLY A 24 12.22 -6.82 1.60
N GLY A 25 11.26 -5.96 1.89
CA GLY A 25 11.43 -4.78 2.75
C GLY A 25 10.66 -4.88 4.06
N GLU A 26 10.57 -3.74 4.73
CA GLU A 26 9.77 -3.55 5.94
C GLU A 26 8.55 -2.70 5.59
N PHE A 27 7.36 -3.14 6.01
CA PHE A 27 6.16 -2.32 5.94
C PHE A 27 5.64 -2.06 7.35
N ILE A 28 5.26 -0.81 7.60
CA ILE A 28 4.83 -0.36 8.92
C ILE A 28 3.32 -0.17 8.89
N VAL A 29 2.63 -0.78 9.85
CA VAL A 29 1.19 -0.63 10.03
C VAL A 29 0.94 0.33 11.20
N SER A 30 0.21 1.41 10.96
CA SER A 30 -0.15 2.35 12.03
C SER A 30 -1.03 1.67 13.09
N ASN A 31 -0.99 2.16 14.34
CA ASN A 31 -1.78 1.59 15.44
C ASN A 31 -3.28 1.55 15.11
N HIS A 32 -3.81 2.60 14.46
CA HIS A 32 -5.20 2.64 14.04
C HIS A 32 -5.53 1.60 12.97
N ALA A 33 -4.63 1.36 12.00
CA ALA A 33 -4.81 0.30 11.02
C ALA A 33 -4.73 -1.08 11.67
N LYS A 34 -3.80 -1.30 12.59
CA LYS A 34 -3.63 -2.55 13.33
C LYS A 34 -4.89 -2.89 14.15
N ALA A 35 -5.48 -1.92 14.84
CA ALA A 35 -6.73 -2.12 15.58
C ALA A 35 -7.87 -2.59 14.65
N ARG A 36 -8.07 -1.90 13.52
CA ARG A 36 -9.09 -2.26 12.52
C ARG A 36 -8.84 -3.61 11.85
N MET A 37 -7.57 -4.00 11.66
CA MET A 37 -7.22 -5.34 11.17
C MET A 37 -7.69 -6.41 12.15
N MET A 38 -7.38 -6.25 13.44
CA MET A 38 -7.78 -7.20 14.49
C MET A 38 -9.29 -7.28 14.63
N GLU A 39 -10.00 -6.15 14.63
CA GLU A 39 -11.48 -6.11 14.65
C GLU A 39 -12.12 -6.87 13.48
N ARG A 40 -11.46 -6.89 12.32
CA ARG A 40 -11.91 -7.58 11.11
C ARG A 40 -11.39 -9.01 10.99
N GLY A 41 -10.64 -9.50 11.99
CA GLY A 41 -10.05 -10.84 11.98
C GLY A 41 -8.89 -11.01 10.97
N TYR A 42 -8.28 -9.92 10.51
CA TYR A 42 -7.13 -9.98 9.61
C TYR A 42 -5.82 -10.08 10.39
N SER A 43 -4.99 -11.05 10.03
CA SER A 43 -3.59 -11.11 10.42
C SER A 43 -2.74 -10.17 9.56
N THR A 44 -1.50 -9.93 10.00
CA THR A 44 -0.50 -9.25 9.17
C THR A 44 -0.21 -10.01 7.88
N HIS A 45 -0.30 -11.35 7.89
CA HIS A 45 -0.12 -12.18 6.71
C HIS A 45 -1.23 -11.95 5.68
N ASP A 46 -2.49 -11.85 6.12
CA ASP A 46 -3.62 -11.59 5.24
C ASP A 46 -3.49 -10.22 4.56
N VAL A 47 -3.07 -9.21 5.31
CA VAL A 47 -2.82 -7.87 4.76
C VAL A 47 -1.66 -7.87 3.78
N ALA A 48 -0.55 -8.54 4.10
CA ALA A 48 0.55 -8.72 3.16
C ALA A 48 0.09 -9.41 1.87
N HIS A 49 -0.77 -10.43 1.98
CA HIS A 49 -1.33 -11.11 0.82
C HIS A 49 -2.19 -10.16 -0.05
N ILE A 50 -3.03 -9.32 0.57
CA ILE A 50 -3.81 -8.28 -0.14
C ILE A 50 -2.88 -7.27 -0.82
N LEU A 51 -1.80 -6.85 -0.15
CA LEU A 51 -0.85 -5.92 -0.74
C LEU A 51 -0.10 -6.54 -1.93
N ILE A 52 0.24 -7.83 -1.89
CA ILE A 52 0.97 -8.52 -2.97
C ILE A 52 0.07 -8.89 -4.16
N ARG A 53 -1.18 -9.28 -3.91
CA ARG A 53 -2.08 -9.88 -4.91
C ARG A 53 -3.29 -9.04 -5.25
N GLY A 54 -3.68 -8.11 -4.39
CA GLY A 54 -4.87 -7.29 -4.56
C GLY A 54 -4.74 -6.30 -5.71
N LYS A 55 -5.89 -5.97 -6.30
CA LYS A 55 -6.01 -4.98 -7.37
C LYS A 55 -6.09 -3.58 -6.77
N ILE A 56 -5.40 -2.62 -7.39
CA ILE A 56 -5.57 -1.20 -7.06
C ILE A 56 -6.95 -0.79 -7.57
N THR A 57 -7.83 -0.32 -6.68
CA THR A 57 -9.19 0.11 -7.03
C THR A 57 -9.34 1.61 -7.11
N SER A 58 -8.49 2.34 -6.38
CA SER A 58 -8.46 3.79 -6.34
C SER A 58 -7.04 4.26 -6.07
N LYS A 59 -6.74 5.45 -6.59
CA LYS A 59 -5.56 6.23 -6.26
C LYS A 59 -5.96 7.68 -6.05
N GLU A 60 -5.36 8.34 -5.08
CA GLU A 60 -5.64 9.72 -4.73
C GLU A 60 -4.33 10.43 -4.42
N PHE A 61 -4.14 11.61 -4.99
CA PHE A 61 -3.02 12.46 -4.63
C PHE A 61 -3.34 13.25 -3.36
N LYS A 62 -2.43 13.24 -2.39
CA LYS A 62 -2.56 13.94 -1.11
C LYS A 62 -1.68 15.17 -1.14
N ASP A 63 -2.28 16.33 -1.45
CA ASP A 63 -1.57 17.62 -1.57
C ASP A 63 -0.78 17.98 -0.30
N ASN A 64 -1.32 17.62 0.88
CA ASN A 64 -0.70 17.92 2.17
C ASN A 64 0.59 17.15 2.43
N THR A 65 0.73 15.95 1.87
CA THR A 65 1.90 15.08 2.02
C THR A 65 2.69 14.90 0.74
N ASN A 66 2.26 15.56 -0.34
CA ASN A 66 2.86 15.53 -1.68
C ASN A 66 3.14 14.08 -2.14
N ASN A 67 2.17 13.19 -1.92
CA ASN A 67 2.31 11.76 -2.19
C ASN A 67 1.00 11.13 -2.67
N TRP A 68 1.12 9.93 -3.25
CA TRP A 68 -0.02 9.14 -3.73
C TRP A 68 -0.46 8.11 -2.69
N ALA A 69 -1.77 8.08 -2.42
CA ALA A 69 -2.45 7.04 -1.66
C ALA A 69 -3.11 6.04 -2.62
N TYR A 70 -2.98 4.74 -2.32
CA TYR A 70 -3.53 3.66 -3.15
C TYR A 70 -4.39 2.73 -2.30
N ASP A 71 -5.59 2.43 -2.77
CA ASP A 71 -6.43 1.41 -2.14
C ASP A 71 -6.32 0.08 -2.89
N LYS A 72 -6.13 -1.00 -2.14
CA LYS A 72 -6.14 -2.37 -2.67
C LYS A 72 -7.32 -3.16 -2.13
N ARG A 73 -7.93 -3.98 -3.01
CA ARG A 73 -8.94 -4.98 -2.65
C ARG A 73 -8.53 -6.36 -3.13
N ARG A 74 -8.98 -7.39 -2.38
CA ARG A 74 -8.77 -8.81 -2.70
C ARG A 74 -9.39 -9.18 -4.05
#